data_AF-A0A971BSP3-F1
#
_entry.id   AF-A0A971BSP3-F1
#
_cell.length_a   1.000
_cell.length_b   1.000
_cell.length_c   1.000
_cell.angle_alpha   90.00
_cell.angle_beta   90.00
_cell.angle_gamma   90.00
#
_symmetry.space_group_name_H-M   'P 1'
#
loop_
_entity.id
_entity.type
_entity.pdbx_description
1 polymer ?
#
loop_
_entity_poly.entity_id
_entity_poly.type
_entity_poly.pdbx_seq_one_letter_code
_entity_poly.pdbx_strand_id
1 'polypeptide(L)' 'MVYTVKKLADIAGISVRTLHYYDELGLLKPKSRTAS' A
#
# COMPACT_ATOMS: atom_id res chain seq x y z
N MET A 1 -2.05 13.94 -5.59
CA MET A 1 -1.82 13.60 -4.17
C MET A 1 -1.19 12.23 -4.10
N VAL A 2 0.04 12.09 -3.60
CA VAL A 2 0.74 10.79 -3.46
C VAL A 2 0.59 10.35 -2.01
N TYR A 3 0.01 9.17 -1.77
CA TYR A 3 -0.12 8.59 -0.44
C TYR A 3 0.90 7.46 -0.29
N THR A 4 1.68 7.50 0.78
CA THR A 4 2.56 6.37 1.13
C THR A 4 1.73 5.21 1.65
N VAL A 5 2.22 3.99 1.47
CA VAL A 5 1.57 2.76 1.97
C VAL A 5 1.28 2.85 3.47
N LYS A 6 2.15 3.54 4.23
CA LYS A 6 1.95 3.79 5.67
C LYS A 6 0.74 4.68 5.94
N LYS A 7 0.59 5.80 5.22
CA LYS A 7 -0.59 6.68 5.36
C LYS A 7 -1.88 5.96 4.95
N LEU A 8 -1.81 5.15 3.90
CA LEU A 8 -2.94 4.36 3.43
C LEU A 8 -3.35 3.30 4.47
N ALA A 9 -2.38 2.64 5.09
CA ALA A 9 -2.59 1.69 6.18
C ALA A 9 -3.34 2.33 7.36
N ASP A 10 -2.89 3.51 7.80
CA ASP A 10 -3.52 4.25 8.92
C ASP A 10 -4.97 4.66 8.58
N ILE A 11 -5.23 5.14 7.36
CA ILE A 11 -6.59 5.56 6.93
C ILE A 11 -7.53 4.35 6.82
N ALA A 12 -7.04 3.23 6.30
CA ALA A 12 -7.82 2.01 6.12
C ALA A 12 -7.92 1.16 7.40
N GLY A 13 -7.21 1.52 8.48
CA GLY A 13 -7.20 0.78 9.74
C GLY A 13 -6.60 -0.63 9.60
N ILE A 14 -5.79 -0.86 8.57
CA ILE A 14 -5.14 -2.15 8.30
C ILE A 14 -3.63 -2.02 8.40
N SER A 15 -2.94 -3.13 8.61
CA SER A 15 -1.49 -3.13 8.64
C SER A 15 -0.89 -2.96 7.23
N VAL A 16 0.31 -2.37 7.16
CA VAL A 16 1.12 -2.30 5.92
C VAL A 16 1.32 -3.69 5.29
N ARG A 17 1.43 -4.73 6.12
CA ARG A 17 1.50 -6.14 5.68
C ARG A 17 0.27 -6.56 4.87
N THR A 18 -0.93 -6.12 5.25
CA THR A 18 -2.17 -6.42 4.53
C THR A 18 -2.17 -5.77 3.14
N LEU A 19 -1.64 -4.55 3.04
CA LEU A 19 -1.49 -3.87 1.76
C LEU A 19 -0.47 -4.55 0.85
N HIS A 20 0.65 -5.04 1.40
CA HIS A 20 1.60 -5.86 0.64
C HIS A 20 0.97 -7.17 0.18
N TYR A 21 0.15 -7.81 1.00
CA TYR A 21 -0.57 -9.02 0.61
C TYR A 21 -1.54 -8.78 -0.55
N TYR A 22 -2.22 -7.63 -0.59
CA TYR A 22 -3.05 -7.24 -1.73
C TYR A 22 -2.26 -6.89 -2.99
N ASP A 23 -1.03 -6.36 -2.84
CA ASP A 23 -0.11 -6.14 -3.95
C ASP A 23 0.40 -7.48 -4.52
N GLU A 24 0.76 -8.43 -3.64
CA GLU A 24 1.18 -9.79 -4.02
C GLU A 24 0.06 -10.59 -4.71
N LEU A 25 -1.19 -10.41 -4.25
CA LEU A 25 -2.38 -10.98 -4.91
C LEU A 25 -2.75 -10.25 -6.23
N GLY A 26 -2.09 -9.14 -6.55
CA GLY A 26 -2.40 -8.32 -7.73
C GLY A 26 -3.72 -7.57 -7.65
N LEU A 27 -4.38 -7.59 -6.49
CA LEU A 27 -5.67 -6.92 -6.23
C LEU A 27 -5.49 -5.40 -6.13
N LEU A 28 -4.33 -4.94 -5.66
CA LEU A 28 -4.04 -3.53 -5.44
C LEU A 28 -2.60 -3.19 -5.90
N LYS A 29 -2.45 -2.80 -7.16
CA LYS A 29 -1.16 -2.36 -7.70
C LYS A 29 -0.86 -0.91 -7.29
N PRO A 30 0.23 -0.65 -6.53
CA PRO A 30 0.62 0.72 -6.22
C PRO A 30 1.06 1.45 -7.49
N LYS A 31 0.49 2.65 -7.70
CA LYS A 31 0.75 3.46 -8.91
C LYS A 31 2.20 3.96 -9.01
N SER A 32 2.94 3.98 -7.91
CA SER A 32 4.36 4.34 -7.86
C SER A 32 5.02 3.68 -6.65
N ARG A 33 6.05 2.86 -6.88
CA ARG A 33 6.98 2.42 -5.84
C ARG A 33 8.17 3.36 -5.90
N THR A 34 8.41 4.16 -4.87
CA THR A 34 9.68 4.88 -4.74
C THR A 34 10.74 3.84 -4.41
N ALA A 35 11.51 3.42 -5.43
CA ALA A 35 12.79 2.77 -5.20
C ALA A 35 13.75 3.85 -4.66
N SER A 36 14.32 3.59 -3.49
CA SER A 36 15.44 4.38 -2.96
C SER A 36 16.65 4.33 -3.87
#